data_AF-A0A5J4XCI8-F1
#
_entry.id   AF-A0A5J4XCI8-F1
#
_cell.length_a   1.000
_cell.length_b   1.000
_cell.length_c   1.000
_cell.angle_alpha   90.00
_cell.angle_beta   90.00
_cell.angle_gamma   90.00
#
_symmetry.space_group_name_H-M   'P 1'
#
loop_
_entity.id
_entity.type
_entity.pdbx_description
1 polymer ?
#
loop_
_entity_poly.entity_id
_entity_poly.type
_entity_poly.pdbx_seq_one_letter_code
_entity_poly.pdbx_strand_id
1 'polypeptide(L)'
;MSLQKSIPLQLPKNAVLKLRARPKKSPQHVQHRIARIDRVLSLEKLQSVYECPISKAAARLNIGVTVLKKYCRWYSIERWPYRKIHSVDKLMDQLNELEDDEVVAEVKQELMVIRERLLCDPALHLDEKVKRLRQAAFKYQYKQRQQPA
;
A
#
# COMPACT_ATOMS: atom_id res chain seq x y z
N MET A 1 -63.99 35.55 12.87
CA MET A 1 -63.13 34.50 12.27
C MET A 1 -62.34 35.21 11.17
N SER A 2 -61.04 35.45 11.26
CA SER A 2 -59.98 34.45 11.37
C SER A 2 -58.71 35.04 11.99
N LEU A 3 -58.13 34.26 12.91
CA LEU A 3 -56.80 34.38 13.48
C LEU A 3 -55.75 34.31 12.34
N GLN A 4 -54.89 35.32 12.22
CA GLN A 4 -53.53 35.39 12.75
C GLN A 4 -52.47 34.53 12.04
N LYS A 5 -51.39 35.26 11.66
CA LYS A 5 -49.97 34.95 11.81
C LYS A 5 -49.29 34.11 10.72
N SER A 6 -48.51 34.85 9.94
CA SER A 6 -47.21 34.47 9.38
C SER A 6 -46.35 33.61 10.32
N ILE A 7 -45.82 32.51 9.80
CA ILE A 7 -44.75 31.71 10.42
C ILE A 7 -43.64 31.50 9.37
N PRO A 8 -42.37 31.81 9.69
CA PRO A 8 -41.25 31.63 8.78
C PRO A 8 -40.80 30.16 8.69
N LEU A 9 -40.61 29.66 7.48
CA LEU A 9 -39.97 28.36 7.21
C LEU A 9 -38.47 28.45 7.56
N GLN A 10 -38.11 28.10 8.79
CA GLN A 10 -36.75 27.67 9.10
C GLN A 10 -36.67 26.14 9.02
N LEU A 11 -36.00 25.65 7.98
CA LEU A 11 -35.60 24.25 7.87
C LEU A 11 -34.46 23.95 8.85
N PRO A 12 -34.51 22.86 9.65
CA PRO A 12 -33.41 22.48 10.52
C PRO A 12 -32.21 22.00 9.69
N LYS A 13 -31.03 22.53 9.99
CA LYS A 13 -29.74 22.26 9.30
C LYS A 13 -29.19 20.83 9.47
N ASN A 14 -29.97 19.90 10.03
CA ASN A 14 -29.49 18.57 10.41
C ASN A 14 -30.28 17.42 9.75
N ALA A 15 -30.84 17.65 8.56
CA ALA A 15 -31.39 16.58 7.72
C ALA A 15 -30.27 15.92 6.89
N VAL A 16 -29.21 15.45 7.54
CA VAL A 16 -28.31 14.48 6.92
C VAL A 16 -29.06 13.16 6.92
N LEU A 17 -29.49 12.75 5.73
CA LEU A 17 -30.03 11.42 5.44
C LEU A 17 -29.21 10.37 6.20
N LYS A 18 -29.83 9.71 7.19
CA LYS A 18 -29.32 8.47 7.77
C LYS A 18 -29.27 7.43 6.67
N LEU A 19 -28.19 7.42 5.89
CA LEU A 19 -27.87 6.32 5.00
C LEU A 19 -27.83 5.07 5.87
N ARG A 20 -28.78 4.17 5.61
CA ARG A 20 -28.93 2.89 6.31
C ARG A 20 -27.56 2.23 6.43
N ALA A 21 -27.05 2.13 7.66
CA ALA A 21 -25.85 1.36 7.93
C ALA A 21 -26.09 -0.07 7.45
N ARG A 22 -25.32 -0.50 6.45
CA ARG A 22 -25.40 -1.86 5.92
C ARG A 22 -25.09 -2.83 7.07
N PRO A 23 -25.97 -3.80 7.38
CA PRO A 23 -25.70 -4.75 8.45
C PRO A 23 -24.41 -5.51 8.12
N LYS A 24 -23.44 -5.46 9.04
CA LYS A 24 -22.21 -6.23 8.90
C LYS A 24 -22.58 -7.70 9.00
N LYS A 25 -22.39 -8.44 7.90
CA LYS A 25 -22.69 -9.89 7.80
C LYS A 25 -21.94 -10.65 8.89
N SER A 26 -22.58 -11.65 9.50
CA SER A 26 -22.03 -12.44 10.61
C SER A 26 -20.65 -13.04 10.27
N PRO A 27 -19.72 -13.15 11.25
CA PRO A 27 -18.37 -13.69 11.03
C PRO A 27 -18.39 -15.09 10.39
N GLN A 28 -19.36 -15.91 10.79
CA GLN A 28 -19.56 -17.29 10.36
C GLN A 28 -19.77 -17.40 8.83
N HIS A 29 -20.59 -16.51 8.25
CA HIS A 29 -20.91 -16.50 6.82
C HIS A 29 -19.80 -15.89 5.94
N VAL A 30 -18.85 -15.19 6.55
CA VAL A 30 -17.62 -14.73 5.91
C VAL A 30 -16.59 -15.86 5.87
N GLN A 31 -16.48 -16.64 6.96
CA GLN A 31 -15.56 -17.78 7.09
C GLN A 31 -15.81 -18.87 6.04
N HIS A 32 -17.07 -19.30 5.84
CA HIS A 32 -17.40 -20.38 4.89
C HIS A 32 -17.14 -20.04 3.41
N ARG A 33 -17.15 -18.75 3.04
CA ARG A 33 -16.76 -18.32 1.68
C ARG A 33 -15.25 -18.29 1.50
N ILE A 34 -14.52 -17.99 2.57
CA ILE A 34 -13.05 -17.96 2.57
C ILE A 34 -12.49 -19.40 2.50
N ALA A 35 -13.15 -20.37 3.15
CA ALA A 35 -12.81 -21.79 3.03
C ALA A 35 -12.97 -22.36 1.59
N ARG A 36 -13.82 -21.76 0.73
CA ARG A 36 -13.87 -22.10 -0.72
C ARG A 36 -12.77 -21.42 -1.54
N ILE A 37 -12.31 -20.26 -1.09
CA ILE A 37 -11.24 -19.43 -1.64
C ILE A 37 -9.85 -20.05 -1.30
N ASP A 38 -9.80 -20.85 -0.24
CA ASP A 38 -8.65 -21.59 0.29
C ASP A 38 -7.94 -22.53 -0.71
N ARG A 39 -8.57 -22.82 -1.86
CA ARG A 39 -7.99 -23.69 -2.90
C ARG A 39 -7.24 -22.96 -4.02
N VAL A 40 -7.21 -21.63 -4.06
CA VAL A 40 -6.84 -20.90 -5.31
C VAL A 40 -5.58 -20.04 -5.22
N LEU A 41 -5.15 -19.57 -4.03
CA LEU A 41 -4.00 -18.69 -3.94
C LEU A 41 -3.06 -19.07 -2.79
N SER A 42 -1.93 -19.70 -3.12
CA SER A 42 -0.85 -19.97 -2.17
C SER A 42 -0.05 -18.71 -1.84
N LEU A 43 0.65 -18.72 -0.69
CA LEU A 43 1.57 -17.66 -0.30
C LEU A 43 2.68 -17.46 -1.34
N GLU A 44 3.20 -18.55 -1.92
CA GLU A 44 4.21 -18.51 -2.98
C GLU A 44 3.71 -17.73 -4.21
N LYS A 45 2.45 -17.98 -4.60
CA LYS A 45 1.84 -17.26 -5.72
C LYS A 45 1.70 -15.77 -5.41
N LEU A 46 1.44 -15.42 -4.16
CA LEU A 46 1.39 -14.04 -3.70
C LEU A 46 2.79 -13.38 -3.70
N GLN A 47 3.83 -14.09 -3.25
CA GLN A 47 5.22 -13.64 -3.27
C GLN A 47 5.70 -13.31 -4.69
N SER A 48 5.31 -14.13 -5.67
CA SER A 48 5.66 -13.92 -7.09
C SER A 48 5.18 -12.58 -7.69
N VAL A 49 4.24 -11.89 -7.03
CA VAL A 49 3.67 -10.62 -7.52
C VAL A 49 3.96 -9.43 -6.60
N TYR A 50 4.78 -9.58 -5.56
CA TYR A 50 5.14 -8.48 -4.66
C TYR A 50 5.88 -7.33 -5.35
N GLU A 51 6.57 -7.62 -6.44
CA GLU A 51 7.31 -6.65 -7.25
C GLU A 51 6.40 -5.67 -8.01
N CYS A 52 5.08 -5.86 -8.00
CA CYS A 52 4.16 -4.99 -8.74
C CYS A 52 3.08 -4.35 -7.85
N PRO A 53 2.51 -3.20 -8.28
CA PRO A 53 1.40 -2.57 -7.59
C PRO A 53 0.23 -3.53 -7.41
N ILE A 54 -0.53 -3.37 -6.33
CA ILE A 54 -1.65 -4.27 -6.00
C ILE A 54 -2.68 -4.42 -7.14
N SER A 55 -2.87 -3.38 -7.96
CA SER A 55 -3.71 -3.44 -9.15
C SER A 55 -3.15 -4.38 -10.23
N LYS A 56 -1.85 -4.27 -10.53
CA LYS A 56 -1.16 -5.16 -11.47
C LYS A 56 -1.06 -6.58 -10.92
N ALA A 57 -0.81 -6.74 -9.62
CA ALA A 57 -0.78 -8.04 -8.94
C ALA A 57 -2.13 -8.75 -9.06
N ALA A 58 -3.23 -8.04 -8.78
CA ALA A 58 -4.58 -8.54 -8.93
C ALA A 58 -4.86 -9.01 -10.36
N ALA A 59 -4.46 -8.22 -11.36
CA ALA A 59 -4.60 -8.60 -12.77
C ALA A 59 -3.76 -9.84 -13.13
N ARG A 60 -2.49 -9.91 -12.69
CA ARG A 60 -1.61 -11.08 -12.92
C ARG A 60 -2.14 -12.36 -12.29
N LEU A 61 -2.80 -12.23 -11.14
CA LEU A 61 -3.41 -13.35 -10.42
C LEU A 61 -4.85 -13.65 -10.88
N ASN A 62 -5.37 -12.88 -11.84
CA ASN A 62 -6.75 -12.96 -12.33
C ASN A 62 -7.81 -12.92 -11.20
N ILE A 63 -7.56 -12.10 -10.17
CA ILE A 63 -8.48 -11.91 -9.04
C ILE A 63 -8.79 -10.43 -8.85
N GLY A 64 -9.95 -10.12 -8.26
CA GLY A 64 -10.28 -8.75 -7.89
C GLY A 64 -9.39 -8.23 -6.74
N VAL A 65 -9.03 -6.93 -6.77
CA VAL A 65 -8.21 -6.27 -5.72
C VAL A 65 -8.78 -6.47 -4.31
N THR A 66 -10.11 -6.46 -4.16
CA THR A 66 -10.77 -6.70 -2.88
C THR A 66 -10.58 -8.14 -2.37
N VAL A 67 -10.50 -9.12 -3.28
CA VAL A 67 -10.22 -10.51 -2.94
C VAL A 67 -8.75 -10.67 -2.57
N LEU A 68 -7.84 -10.09 -3.37
CA LEU A 68 -6.40 -10.06 -3.08
C LEU A 68 -6.12 -9.48 -1.68
N LYS A 69 -6.72 -8.34 -1.32
CA LYS A 69 -6.58 -7.75 0.02
C LYS A 69 -7.07 -8.66 1.16
N LYS A 70 -8.06 -9.52 0.92
CA LYS A 70 -8.51 -10.49 1.93
C LYS A 70 -7.46 -11.58 2.14
N TYR A 71 -6.89 -12.10 1.07
CA TYR A 71 -5.77 -13.05 1.17
C TYR A 71 -4.56 -12.43 1.86
N CYS A 72 -4.19 -11.19 1.50
CA CYS A 72 -3.10 -10.49 2.19
C CYS A 72 -3.32 -10.42 3.70
N ARG A 73 -4.53 -10.04 4.15
CA ARG A 73 -4.85 -10.00 5.58
C ARG A 73 -4.80 -11.37 6.25
N TRP A 74 -5.14 -12.43 5.53
CA TRP A 74 -5.09 -13.80 6.06
C TRP A 74 -3.66 -14.28 6.26
N TYR A 75 -2.75 -13.96 5.33
CA TYR A 75 -1.31 -14.19 5.47
C TYR A 75 -0.59 -13.14 6.34
N SER A 76 -1.32 -12.37 7.16
CA SER A 76 -0.77 -11.31 8.03
C SER A 76 0.01 -10.21 7.31
N ILE A 77 -0.31 -9.96 6.03
CA ILE A 77 0.26 -8.88 5.22
C ILE A 77 -0.68 -7.67 5.29
N GLU A 78 -0.44 -6.81 6.27
CA GLU A 78 -1.27 -5.62 6.49
C GLU A 78 -1.08 -4.57 5.39
N ARG A 79 0.17 -4.38 4.95
CA ARG A 79 0.57 -3.41 3.93
C ARG A 79 1.22 -4.13 2.76
N TRP A 80 0.79 -3.78 1.55
CA TRP A 80 1.33 -4.37 0.33
C TRP A 80 2.83 -4.04 0.19
N PRO A 81 3.73 -5.05 0.11
CA PRO A 81 5.18 -4.88 0.22
C PRO A 81 5.80 -4.08 -0.94
N TYR A 82 5.13 -4.03 -2.09
CA TYR A 82 5.54 -3.27 -3.28
C TYR A 82 6.06 -1.86 -2.95
N ARG A 83 5.42 -1.14 -2.02
CA ARG A 83 5.84 0.22 -1.67
C ARG A 83 7.25 0.28 -1.07
N LYS A 84 7.62 -0.73 -0.27
CA LYS A 84 8.96 -0.83 0.33
C LYS A 84 9.97 -1.28 -0.72
N ILE A 85 9.64 -2.32 -1.48
CA ILE A 85 10.49 -2.87 -2.56
C ILE A 85 10.81 -1.78 -3.58
N HIS A 86 9.79 -1.11 -4.11
CA HIS A 86 9.96 -0.04 -5.09
C HIS A 86 10.75 1.16 -4.54
N SER A 87 10.67 1.43 -3.24
CA SER A 87 11.50 2.47 -2.62
C SER A 87 12.98 2.09 -2.57
N VAL A 88 13.29 0.80 -2.43
CA VAL A 88 14.67 0.28 -2.46
C VAL A 88 15.18 0.25 -3.89
N ASP A 89 14.37 -0.24 -4.83
CA ASP A 89 14.70 -0.22 -6.27
C ASP A 89 15.06 1.20 -6.72
N LYS A 90 14.24 2.20 -6.35
CA LYS A 90 14.53 3.59 -6.68
C LYS A 90 15.85 4.09 -6.08
N LEU A 91 16.21 3.67 -4.87
CA LEU A 91 17.50 4.05 -4.29
C LEU A 91 18.65 3.42 -5.08
N MET A 92 18.51 2.16 -5.50
CA MET A 92 19.49 1.50 -6.35
C MET A 92 19.65 2.21 -7.70
N ASP A 93 18.55 2.59 -8.34
CA ASP A 93 18.55 3.34 -9.61
C ASP A 93 19.30 4.68 -9.46
N GLN A 94 19.04 5.42 -8.38
CA GLN A 94 19.75 6.67 -8.10
C GLN A 94 21.25 6.47 -7.89
N LEU A 95 21.63 5.38 -7.23
CA LEU A 95 23.04 5.05 -7.03
C LEU A 95 23.70 4.55 -8.33
N ASN A 96 22.93 4.05 -9.31
CA ASN A 96 23.44 3.68 -10.64
C ASN A 96 23.78 4.90 -11.50
N GLU A 97 23.21 6.07 -11.21
CA GLU A 97 23.55 7.33 -11.87
C GLU A 97 24.83 7.98 -11.31
N LEU A 98 25.32 7.51 -10.15
CA LEU A 98 26.57 7.99 -9.55
C LEU A 98 27.78 7.22 -10.11
N GLU A 99 28.95 7.85 -10.10
CA GLU A 99 30.22 7.22 -10.48
C GLU A 99 30.50 5.96 -9.64
N ASP A 100 31.24 5.01 -10.22
CA ASP A 100 31.61 3.74 -9.59
C ASP A 100 32.63 3.96 -8.45
N ASP A 101 32.10 4.38 -7.31
CA ASP A 101 32.80 4.41 -6.03
C ASP A 101 32.58 3.07 -5.29
N GLU A 102 33.63 2.55 -4.67
CA GLU A 102 33.59 1.30 -3.90
C GLU A 102 32.52 1.33 -2.80
N VAL A 103 32.33 2.49 -2.16
CA VAL A 103 31.29 2.69 -1.13
C VAL A 103 29.90 2.62 -1.75
N VAL A 104 29.72 3.15 -2.95
CA VAL A 104 28.43 3.08 -3.67
C VAL A 104 28.11 1.64 -4.04
N ALA A 105 29.11 0.86 -4.47
CA ALA A 105 28.94 -0.56 -4.76
C ALA A 105 28.54 -1.37 -3.51
N GLU A 106 29.18 -1.11 -2.36
CA GLU A 106 28.83 -1.77 -1.09
C GLU A 106 27.39 -1.46 -0.67
N VAL A 107 26.98 -0.19 -0.74
CA VAL A 107 25.61 0.23 -0.42
C VAL A 107 24.59 -0.40 -1.36
N LYS A 108 24.88 -0.48 -2.67
CA LYS A 108 24.01 -1.18 -3.64
C LYS A 108 23.82 -2.65 -3.26
N GLN A 109 24.89 -3.34 -2.88
CA GLN A 109 24.84 -4.74 -2.48
C GLN A 109 23.99 -4.94 -1.22
N GLU A 110 24.13 -4.05 -0.23
CA GLU A 110 23.29 -4.07 0.97
C GLU A 110 21.80 -3.88 0.63
N LEU A 111 21.49 -2.94 -0.28
CA LEU A 111 20.12 -2.70 -0.75
C LEU A 111 19.54 -3.91 -1.49
N MET A 112 20.34 -4.62 -2.30
CA MET A 112 19.92 -5.87 -2.97
C MET A 112 19.52 -6.94 -1.95
N VAL A 113 20.34 -7.17 -0.94
CA VAL A 113 20.02 -8.14 0.13
C VAL A 113 18.73 -7.75 0.86
N ILE A 114 18.54 -6.46 1.16
CA ILE A 114 17.31 -5.98 1.80
C ILE A 114 16.09 -6.19 0.89
N ARG A 115 16.23 -5.92 -0.41
CA ARG A 115 15.17 -6.12 -1.40
C ARG A 115 14.72 -7.58 -1.42
N GLU A 116 15.66 -8.53 -1.47
CA GLU A 116 15.36 -9.97 -1.42
C GLU A 116 14.68 -10.36 -0.13
N ARG A 117 15.16 -9.87 1.02
CA ARG A 117 14.52 -10.12 2.32
C ARG A 117 13.09 -9.58 2.38
N LEU A 118 12.80 -8.43 1.75
CA LEU A 118 11.44 -7.87 1.66
C LEU A 118 10.48 -8.71 0.79
N LEU A 119 11.02 -9.48 -0.17
CA LEU A 119 10.23 -10.41 -0.98
C LEU A 119 9.84 -11.66 -0.19
N CYS A 120 10.74 -12.13 0.68
CA CYS A 120 10.48 -13.26 1.58
C CYS A 120 9.58 -12.85 2.75
N ASP A 121 9.94 -11.76 3.45
CA ASP A 121 9.22 -11.22 4.60
C ASP A 121 8.67 -9.81 4.29
N PRO A 122 7.38 -9.70 3.91
CA PRO A 122 6.74 -8.42 3.67
C PRO A 122 6.55 -7.57 4.93
N ALA A 123 6.64 -8.16 6.13
CA ALA A 123 6.53 -7.46 7.41
C ALA A 123 7.87 -6.87 7.88
N LEU A 124 8.99 -7.25 7.25
CA LEU A 124 10.33 -6.81 7.62
C LEU A 124 10.42 -5.29 7.81
N HIS A 125 11.02 -4.90 8.93
CA HIS A 125 11.34 -3.52 9.24
C HIS A 125 12.57 -3.08 8.46
N LEU A 126 12.48 -1.97 7.73
CA LEU A 126 13.65 -1.37 7.08
C LEU A 126 14.57 -0.79 8.14
N ASP A 127 15.88 -1.06 8.03
CA ASP A 127 16.88 -0.53 8.94
C ASP A 127 16.96 1.00 8.88
N GLU A 128 17.36 1.62 9.99
CA GLU A 128 17.44 3.07 10.14
C GLU A 128 18.46 3.68 9.18
N LYS A 129 19.55 2.96 8.87
CA LYS A 129 20.54 3.34 7.84
C LYS A 129 19.87 3.58 6.48
N VAL A 130 19.02 2.65 6.05
CA VAL A 130 18.31 2.71 4.76
C VAL A 130 17.29 3.85 4.77
N LYS A 131 16.60 4.08 5.89
CA LYS A 131 15.66 5.22 6.02
C LYS A 131 16.38 6.55 5.90
N ARG A 132 17.56 6.70 6.52
CA ARG A 132 18.40 7.90 6.41
C ARG A 132 18.86 8.12 4.97
N LEU A 133 19.35 7.06 4.32
CA LEU A 133 19.74 7.11 2.91
C LEU A 133 18.57 7.57 2.03
N ARG A 134 17.38 7.02 2.23
CA ARG A 134 16.16 7.43 1.50
C ARG A 134 15.84 8.92 1.69
N GLN A 135 15.96 9.43 2.91
CA GLN A 135 15.71 10.85 3.20
C GLN A 135 16.75 11.75 2.53
N ALA A 136 18.03 11.37 2.59
CA ALA A 136 19.10 12.10 1.93
C ALA A 136 18.89 12.15 0.41
N ALA A 137 18.59 11.01 -0.21
CA ALA A 137 18.33 10.89 -1.64
C ALA A 137 17.10 11.72 -2.08
N PHE A 138 16.03 11.73 -1.28
CA PHE A 138 14.87 12.58 -1.53
C PHE A 138 15.21 14.07 -1.46
N LYS A 139 15.95 14.50 -0.43
CA LYS A 139 16.38 15.90 -0.28
C LYS A 139 17.27 16.33 -1.44
N TYR A 140 18.18 15.45 -1.89
CA TYR A 140 19.02 15.70 -3.05
C TYR A 140 18.18 15.91 -4.32
N GLN A 141 17.28 14.97 -4.66
CA GLN A 141 16.39 15.12 -5.83
C GLN A 141 15.51 16.36 -5.76
N TYR A 142 14.98 16.69 -4.57
CA TYR A 142 14.18 17.88 -4.38
C TYR A 142 14.98 19.16 -4.66
N LYS A 143 16.22 19.25 -4.18
CA LYS A 143 17.11 20.39 -4.45
C LYS A 143 17.44 20.54 -5.93
N GLN A 144 17.74 19.44 -6.63
CA GLN A 144 18.04 19.47 -8.07
C GLN A 144 16.88 20.06 -8.89
N ARG A 145 15.63 19.72 -8.54
CA ARG A 145 14.44 20.26 -9.22
C ARG A 145 14.17 21.74 -8.98
N GLN A 146 14.78 22.32 -7.95
CA GLN A 146 14.59 23.72 -7.56
C GLN A 146 15.68 24.64 -8.10
N GLN A 147 16.75 24.09 -8.70
CA GLN A 147 17.76 24.91 -9.35
C GLN A 147 17.16 25.48 -10.66
N PRO A 148 17.14 26.80 -10.85
CA PRO A 148 16.76 27.39 -12.13
C PRO A 148 17.74 26.91 -13.20
N ALA A 149 17.20 26.55 -14.36
CA ALA A 149 17.97 26.12 -15.53
C ALA A 149 18.90 27.23 -16.06
#